data_AF-A0A9P6AD11-F1
#
_entry.id   AF-A0A9P6AD11-F1
#
_cell.length_a   1.000
_cell.length_b   1.000
_cell.length_c   1.000
_cell.angle_alpha   90.00
_cell.angle_beta   90.00
_cell.angle_gamma   90.00
#
_symmetry.space_group_name_H-M   'P 1'
#
loop_
_entity.id
_entity.type
_entity.pdbx_description
1 polymer ?
#
loop_
_entity_poly.entity_id
_entity_poly.type
_entity_poly.pdbx_seq_one_letter_code
_entity_poly.pdbx_strand_id
1 'polypeptide(L)' 'LGPDLVYVSREKAAEKEPTFRWRDIDIVIEVKNDWPDLIERAATYARGLFCSNWTRSFALVIGVNQGTKPARFMFFHRGG' A
#
# COMPACT_ATOMS: atom_id res chain seq x y z
N LEU A 1 -7.01 -12.09 -0.17
CA LEU A 1 -5.81 -11.61 0.53
C LEU A 1 -6.05 -10.16 0.89
N GLY A 2 -6.35 -9.91 2.16
CA GLY A 2 -6.53 -8.55 2.67
C GLY A 2 -5.23 -8.08 3.32
N PRO A 3 -4.97 -6.76 3.34
CA PRO A 3 -3.83 -6.20 4.03
C PRO A 3 -3.96 -6.33 5.54
N ASP A 4 -2.83 -6.30 6.22
CA ASP A 4 -2.77 -6.38 7.68
C ASP A 4 -3.33 -5.10 8.33
N LEU A 5 -3.05 -3.93 7.73
CA LEU A 5 -3.61 -2.64 8.14
C LEU A 5 -3.76 -1.70 6.94
N VAL A 6 -4.73 -0.78 7.03
CA VAL A 6 -4.95 0.27 6.03
C VAL A 6 -5.12 1.62 6.70
N TYR A 7 -4.69 2.67 6.02
CA TYR A 7 -4.98 4.05 6.39
C TYR A 7 -5.85 4.70 5.32
N VAL A 8 -6.85 5.46 5.79
CA VAL A 8 -7.76 6.27 5.00
C VAL A 8 -7.78 7.68 5.61
N SER A 9 -7.76 8.70 4.76
CA SER A 9 -7.76 10.10 5.21
C SER A 9 -8.98 10.45 6.06
N ARG A 10 -8.78 11.39 7.00
CA ARG A 10 -9.83 11.83 7.94
C ARG A 10 -11.06 12.42 7.24
N GLU A 11 -10.88 13.07 6.11
CA GLU A 11 -11.98 13.63 5.31
C GLU A 11 -12.99 12.54 4.91
N LYS A 12 -12.50 11.36 4.52
CA LYS A 12 -13.33 10.21 4.18
C LYS A 12 -13.86 9.47 5.42
N ALA A 13 -13.10 9.49 6.51
CA ALA A 13 -13.51 8.86 7.77
C ALA A 13 -14.54 9.68 8.58
N ALA A 14 -14.78 10.94 8.21
CA ALA A 14 -15.71 11.84 8.90
C ALA A 14 -17.19 11.63 8.50
N GLU A 15 -17.48 10.71 7.58
CA GLU A 15 -18.85 10.35 7.22
C GLU A 15 -19.57 9.68 8.41
N LYS A 16 -20.87 9.94 8.56
CA LYS A 16 -21.68 9.50 9.72
C LYS A 16 -21.73 7.96 9.83
N GLU A 17 -21.60 7.27 8.71
CA GLU A 17 -21.43 5.82 8.58
C GLU A 17 -20.46 5.54 7.42
N PRO A 18 -19.14 5.53 7.65
CA PRO A 18 -18.17 5.47 6.58
C PRO A 18 -18.17 4.05 5.98
N THR A 19 -18.46 3.96 4.68
CA THR A 19 -18.30 2.72 3.91
C THR A 19 -17.03 2.80 3.07
N PHE A 20 -15.99 2.10 3.52
CA PHE A 20 -14.71 2.14 2.83
C PHE A 20 -14.70 1.18 1.64
N ARG A 21 -14.35 1.71 0.46
CA ARG A 21 -14.02 0.88 -0.72
C ARG A 21 -12.51 0.80 -0.87
N TRP A 22 -12.03 -0.20 -1.60
CA TRP A 22 -10.59 -0.35 -1.88
C TRP A 22 -9.94 0.88 -2.52
N ARG A 23 -10.69 1.63 -3.33
CA ARG A 23 -10.24 2.89 -3.93
C ARG A 23 -10.02 4.01 -2.92
N ASP A 24 -10.54 3.86 -1.70
CA ASP A 24 -10.47 4.87 -0.66
C ASP A 24 -9.26 4.73 0.25
N ILE A 25 -8.53 3.62 0.14
CA ILE A 25 -7.31 3.35 0.91
C ILE A 25 -6.16 4.19 0.36
N ASP A 26 -5.56 5.00 1.23
CA ASP A 26 -4.44 5.87 0.88
C ASP A 26 -3.10 5.18 1.11
N ILE A 27 -2.99 4.38 2.18
CA ILE A 27 -1.79 3.62 2.52
C ILE A 27 -2.19 2.19 2.90
N VAL A 28 -1.48 1.22 2.32
CA VAL A 28 -1.58 -0.19 2.68
C VAL A 28 -0.35 -0.56 3.50
N ILE A 29 -0.57 -1.27 4.60
CA ILE A 29 0.48 -1.71 5.52
C ILE A 29 0.43 -3.24 5.59
N GLU A 30 1.58 -3.86 5.37
CA GLU A 30 1.76 -5.31 5.38
C GLU A 30 2.95 -5.67 6.27
N VAL A 31 2.81 -6.74 7.03
CA VAL A 31 3.86 -7.34 7.86
C VAL A 31 4.05 -8.79 7.41
N LYS A 32 5.29 -9.13 7.02
CA LYS A 32 5.67 -10.48 6.57
C LYS A 32 7.02 -10.87 7.16
N ASN A 33 7.26 -12.18 7.22
CA ASN A 33 8.47 -12.75 7.82
C ASN A 33 9.68 -12.68 6.87
N ASP A 34 9.44 -12.58 5.57
CA ASP A 34 10.48 -12.51 4.55
C ASP A 34 10.20 -11.41 3.52
N TRP A 35 11.26 -11.04 2.81
CA TRP A 35 11.22 -9.98 1.81
C TRP A 35 10.50 -10.37 0.52
N PRO A 36 10.72 -11.56 -0.07
CA PRO A 36 9.99 -11.99 -1.26
C PRO A 36 8.47 -11.83 -1.12
N ASP A 37 7.89 -12.33 -0.04
CA ASP A 37 6.44 -12.24 0.22
C ASP A 37 5.98 -10.79 0.34
N LEU A 38 6.76 -9.96 1.05
CA LEU A 38 6.46 -8.53 1.21
C LEU A 38 6.50 -7.80 -0.14
N ILE A 39 7.47 -8.11 -0.99
CA ILE A 39 7.64 -7.50 -2.32
C ILE A 39 6.49 -7.90 -3.25
N GLU A 40 6.08 -9.17 -3.24
CA GLU A 40 4.95 -9.65 -4.04
C GLU A 40 3.64 -8.93 -3.67
N ARG A 41 3.39 -8.79 -2.36
CA ARG A 41 2.23 -8.03 -1.83
C ARG A 41 2.31 -6.57 -2.23
N ALA A 42 3.46 -5.94 -2.03
CA ALA A 42 3.72 -4.56 -2.40
C ALA A 42 3.45 -4.29 -3.89
N ALA A 43 3.93 -5.16 -4.78
CA ALA A 43 3.69 -5.06 -6.22
C ALA A 43 2.20 -5.20 -6.56
N THR A 44 1.50 -6.13 -5.91
CA THR A 44 0.05 -6.32 -6.07
C THR A 44 -0.73 -5.06 -5.70
N TYR A 45 -0.42 -4.46 -4.54
CA TYR A 45 -1.06 -3.22 -4.10
C TYR A 45 -0.70 -2.02 -4.97
N ALA A 46 0.57 -1.88 -5.38
CA ALA A 46 0.99 -0.83 -6.30
C ALA A 46 0.20 -0.88 -7.61
N ARG A 47 0.03 -2.09 -8.19
CA ARG A 47 -0.82 -2.30 -9.37
C ARG A 47 -2.27 -1.90 -9.11
N GLY A 48 -2.83 -2.29 -7.95
CA GLY A 48 -4.18 -1.89 -7.54
C GLY A 48 -4.35 -0.37 -7.45
N LEU A 49 -3.36 0.34 -6.88
CA LEU A 49 -3.34 1.80 -6.79
C LEU A 49 -3.29 2.48 -8.17
N PHE A 50 -2.61 1.89 -9.15
CA PHE A 50 -2.61 2.40 -10.53
C PHE A 50 -3.95 2.17 -11.24
N CYS A 51 -4.65 1.08 -10.91
CA CYS A 51 -6.00 0.81 -11.43
C CYS A 51 -7.06 1.72 -10.80
N SER A 52 -6.92 2.04 -9.50
CA SER A 52 -7.89 2.88 -8.79
C SER A 52 -7.72 4.37 -9.08
N ASN A 53 -6.50 4.81 -9.42
CA ASN A 53 -6.21 6.19 -9.77
C ASN A 53 -5.34 6.28 -11.05
N TRP A 54 -5.97 6.69 -12.15
CA TRP A 54 -5.31 6.84 -13.46
C TRP A 54 -4.25 7.94 -13.50
N THR A 55 -4.30 8.94 -12.62
CA THR A 55 -3.31 10.02 -12.58
C THR A 55 -2.08 9.68 -11.74
N ARG A 56 -2.10 8.57 -10.99
CA ARG A 56 -0.97 8.11 -10.20
C ARG A 56 0.14 7.57 -11.12
N SER A 57 1.29 8.26 -11.14
CA SER A 57 2.46 7.90 -11.95
C SER A 57 3.37 6.87 -11.28
N PHE A 58 3.48 6.89 -9.95
CA PHE A 58 4.30 5.95 -9.19
C PHE A 58 3.66 5.58 -7.83
N ALA A 59 4.15 4.48 -7.25
CA ALA A 59 3.87 4.07 -5.87
C ALA A 59 5.19 3.81 -5.15
N LEU A 60 5.38 4.44 -3.99
CA LEU A 60 6.52 4.22 -3.12
C LEU A 60 6.14 3.24 -2.02
N VAL A 61 6.91 2.17 -1.87
CA VAL A 61 6.80 1.25 -0.74
C VAL A 61 8.03 1.39 0.14
N ILE A 62 7.78 1.59 1.43
CA ILE A 62 8.81 1.70 2.45
C ILE A 62 8.78 0.42 3.26
N GLY A 63 9.80 -0.42 3.07
CA GLY A 63 10.00 -1.64 3.84
C GLY A 63 10.99 -1.41 4.97
N VAL A 64 10.72 -1.97 6.15
CA VAL A 64 11.66 -1.95 7.28
C VAL A 64 11.83 -3.38 7.78
N ASN A 65 13.06 -3.86 7.85
CA ASN A 65 13.33 -5.12 8.55
C ASN A 65 13.52 -4.82 10.04
N GLN A 66 12.58 -5.25 10.88
CA GLN A 66 12.61 -4.94 12.31
C GLN A 66 13.81 -5.55 13.04
N GLY A 67 14.30 -6.71 12.60
CA GLY A 67 15.44 -7.40 13.24
C GLY A 67 16.78 -6.75 12.94
N THR A 68 17.06 -6.48 11.67
CA THR A 68 18.35 -5.92 11.22
C THR A 68 18.36 -4.39 11.13
N LYS A 69 17.17 -3.76 11.17
CA LYS A 69 16.92 -2.32 11.03
C LYS A 69 17.22 -1.61 9.68
N PRO A 70 17.58 -2.26 8.55
CA PRO A 70 17.67 -1.56 7.28
C PRO A 70 16.27 -1.21 6.77
N ALA A 71 16.18 -0.01 6.20
CA ALA A 71 15.04 0.43 5.40
C ALA A 71 15.30 0.17 3.91
N ARG A 72 14.25 -0.17 3.17
CA ARG A 72 14.26 -0.34 1.71
C ARG A 72 13.18 0.53 1.10
N PHE A 73 13.55 1.32 0.09
CA PHE A 73 12.64 2.14 -0.69
C PHE A 73 12.45 1.47 -2.05
N MET A 74 11.21 1.10 -2.37
CA MET A 74 10.87 0.42 -3.61
C MET A 74 9.93 1.32 -4.41
N PHE A 75 10.38 1.72 -5.60
CA PHE A 75 9.60 2.55 -6.52
C PHE A 75 8.96 1.66 -7.57
N PHE A 76 7.63 1.63 -7.57
CA PHE A 76 6.85 1.01 -8.64
C PHE A 76 6.38 2.11 -9.57
N HIS A 77 6.59 1.90 -10.88
CA HIS A 77 6.08 2.78 -11.92
C HIS A 77 5.03 2.05 -12.75
N ARG A 78 4.12 2.80 -13.37
CA ARG A 78 3.06 2.21 -14.21
C ARG A 78 3.60 1.44 -15.43
N GLY A 79 4.84 1.73 -15.84
CA GLY A 79 5.51 1.13 -16.99
C GLY A 79 6.09 -0.27 -16.79
N GLY A 80 6.10 -0.79 -15.56
CA GLY A 80 6.85 -2.01 -15.20
C GLY A 80 8.25 -1.68 -14.71
#